data_AF-A0A7X9KQ38-F1
#
_entry.id   AF-A0A7X9KQ38-F1
#
_cell.length_a   1.000
_cell.length_b   1.000
_cell.length_c   1.000
_cell.angle_alpha   90.00
_cell.angle_beta   90.00
_cell.angle_gamma   90.00
#
_symmetry.space_group_name_H-M   'P 1'
#
loop_
_entity.id
_entity.type
_entity.pdbx_description
1 polymer ?
#
loop_
_entity_poly.entity_id
_entity_poly.type
_entity_poly.pdbx_seq_one_letter_code
_entity_poly.pdbx_strand_id
1 'polypeptide(L)'
;EHILTPLLGITDQRTDVRIDFVGGIRGLKELEKRVDSGEMKLAISLYPVSMQQLFAVADSGDVMPPKSTWFEPKLRDGLLTHIINAD
;
A
#
# COMPACT_ATOMS: atom_id res chain seq x y z
N GLU A 1 0.71 13.84 -6.89
CA GLU A 1 0.80 15.19 -7.47
C GLU A 1 -0.20 16.20 -6.91
N HIS A 2 -1.41 15.80 -6.47
CA HIS A 2 -2.42 16.79 -6.02
C HIS A 2 -2.32 17.22 -4.56
N ILE A 3 -1.83 16.37 -3.65
CA ILE A 3 -1.81 16.64 -2.20
C ILE A 3 -0.38 16.60 -1.65
N LEU A 4 0.30 15.44 -1.75
CA LEU A 4 1.59 15.21 -1.11
C LEU A 4 2.65 16.26 -1.49
N THR A 5 2.84 16.50 -2.77
CA THR A 5 3.85 17.47 -3.27
C THR A 5 3.43 18.93 -3.02
N PRO A 6 2.26 19.41 -3.50
CA PRO A 6 1.92 20.83 -3.42
C PRO A 6 1.57 21.31 -2.01
N LEU A 7 1.07 20.45 -1.13
CA LEU A 7 0.64 20.85 0.22
C LEU A 7 1.62 20.43 1.32
N LEU A 8 2.29 19.27 1.16
CA LEU A 8 3.17 18.71 2.21
C LEU A 8 4.66 18.74 1.84
N GLY A 9 4.99 19.13 0.60
CA GLY A 9 6.36 19.12 0.08
C GLY A 9 6.96 17.71 0.00
N ILE A 10 6.13 16.68 -0.12
CA ILE A 10 6.56 15.28 -0.27
C ILE A 10 6.61 14.98 -1.77
N THR A 11 7.82 14.84 -2.31
CA THR A 11 8.03 14.65 -3.76
C THR A 11 7.95 13.19 -4.17
N ASP A 12 8.60 12.30 -3.43
CA ASP A 12 8.53 10.85 -3.64
C ASP A 12 8.21 10.12 -2.34
N GLN A 13 7.00 9.56 -2.27
CA GLN A 13 6.51 8.83 -1.10
C GLN A 13 7.25 7.52 -0.81
N ARG A 14 8.06 7.02 -1.74
CA ARG A 14 8.83 5.79 -1.56
C ARG A 14 10.11 6.00 -0.77
N THR A 15 10.61 7.23 -0.73
CA THR A 15 11.91 7.58 -0.15
C THR A 15 11.83 8.67 0.92
N ASP A 16 10.73 9.44 0.98
CA ASP A 16 10.55 10.46 2.01
C ASP A 16 10.35 9.84 3.41
N VAL A 17 11.30 10.12 4.31
CA VAL A 17 11.33 9.60 5.68
C VAL A 17 10.17 10.07 6.57
N ARG A 18 9.40 11.07 6.12
CA ARG A 18 8.21 11.57 6.84
C ARG A 18 6.97 10.70 6.59
N ILE A 19 7.03 9.73 5.69
CA ILE A 19 5.95 8.78 5.43
C ILE A 19 6.30 7.43 6.06
N ASP A 20 5.35 6.91 6.84
CA ASP A 20 5.36 5.52 7.29
C ASP A 20 4.00 4.86 7.03
N PHE A 21 3.98 3.54 7.02
CA PHE A 21 2.82 2.73 6.68
C PHE A 21 2.44 1.78 7.82
N VAL A 22 1.17 1.82 8.19
CA VAL A 22 0.60 0.84 9.14
C VAL A 22 0.10 -0.37 8.35
N GLY A 23 0.61 -1.55 8.68
CA GLY A 23 0.16 -2.80 8.08
C GLY A 23 -1.31 -3.10 8.41
N GLY A 24 -2.04 -3.68 7.44
CA GLY A 24 -3.48 -3.89 7.52
C GLY A 24 -3.97 -4.61 8.78
N ILE A 25 -3.16 -5.53 9.33
CA ILE A 25 -3.49 -6.27 10.57
C ILE A 25 -3.69 -5.37 11.80
N ARG A 26 -3.03 -4.21 11.85
CA ARG A 26 -3.17 -3.27 12.97
C ARG A 26 -4.39 -2.37 12.82
N GLY A 27 -4.83 -2.14 11.58
CA GLY A 27 -6.02 -1.36 11.25
C GLY A 27 -5.98 0.12 11.67
N LEU A 28 -7.14 0.74 11.72
CA LEU A 28 -7.31 2.18 11.99
C LEU A 28 -6.84 2.61 13.38
N LYS A 29 -6.95 1.74 14.39
CA LYS A 29 -6.58 2.07 15.78
C LYS A 29 -5.10 2.43 15.92
N GLU A 30 -4.23 1.79 15.14
CA GLU A 30 -2.80 2.12 15.16
C GLU A 30 -2.52 3.44 14.44
N LEU A 31 -3.28 3.79 13.40
CA LEU A 31 -3.19 5.10 12.76
C LEU A 31 -3.58 6.21 13.74
N GLU A 32 -4.73 6.06 14.41
CA GLU A 32 -5.22 7.00 15.44
C GLU A 32 -4.18 7.19 16.55
N LYS A 33 -3.69 6.06 17.11
CA LYS A 33 -2.69 6.09 18.18
C LYS A 33 -1.43 6.87 17.82
N ARG A 34 -0.94 6.76 16.58
CA ARG A 34 0.27 7.47 16.12
C ARG A 34 0.06 8.97 15.94
N VAL A 35 -1.16 9.38 15.59
CA VAL A 35 -1.51 10.80 15.50
C VAL A 35 -1.70 11.37 16.91
N ASP A 36 -2.44 10.68 17.77
CA ASP A 36 -2.74 11.11 19.15
C ASP A 36 -1.47 11.19 20.02
N SER A 37 -0.50 10.31 19.79
CA SER A 37 0.79 10.35 20.50
C SER A 37 1.70 11.52 20.05
N GLY A 38 1.38 12.16 18.93
CA GLY A 38 2.20 13.19 18.30
C GLY A 38 3.39 12.66 17.49
N GLU A 39 3.55 11.33 17.36
CA GLU A 39 4.54 10.69 16.48
C GLU A 39 4.34 11.12 15.03
N MET A 40 3.08 11.11 14.57
CA MET A 40 2.67 11.55 13.25
C MET A 40 1.77 12.77 13.33
N LYS A 41 1.81 13.63 12.30
CA LYS A 41 0.95 14.83 12.23
C LYS A 41 -0.43 14.57 11.65
N LEU A 42 -0.55 13.54 10.81
CA LEU A 42 -1.80 13.14 10.19
C LEU A 42 -1.74 11.66 9.80
N ALA A 43 -2.90 11.04 9.66
CA ALA A 43 -3.06 9.72 9.07
C ALA A 43 -4.05 9.76 7.91
N ILE A 44 -3.82 8.93 6.89
CA ILE A 44 -4.73 8.75 5.75
C ILE A 44 -5.13 7.28 5.71
N SER A 45 -6.44 7.03 5.70
CA SER A 45 -6.98 5.70 5.41
C SER A 45 -7.67 5.72 4.06
N LEU A 46 -7.46 4.67 3.27
CA LEU A 46 -8.10 4.48 1.98
C LEU A 46 -9.18 3.40 2.09
N TYR A 47 -10.22 3.51 1.26
CA TYR A 47 -11.23 2.47 1.16
C TYR A 47 -10.59 1.21 0.53
N PRO A 48 -10.88 0.00 1.03
CA PRO A 48 -10.34 -1.22 0.45
C PRO A 48 -10.81 -1.38 -0.99
N VAL A 49 -9.90 -1.79 -1.86
CA VAL A 49 -10.24 -2.12 -3.25
C VAL A 49 -10.94 -3.47 -3.32
N SER A 50 -11.92 -3.59 -4.21
CA SER A 50 -12.54 -4.88 -4.52
C SER A 50 -11.63 -5.73 -5.41
N MET A 51 -11.85 -7.05 -5.41
CA MET A 51 -11.13 -7.95 -6.31
C MET A 51 -11.34 -7.58 -7.79
N GLN A 52 -12.55 -7.13 -8.15
CA GLN A 52 -12.87 -6.73 -9.52
C GLN A 52 -12.09 -5.47 -9.94
N GLN A 53 -11.98 -4.48 -9.04
CA GLN A 53 -11.17 -3.28 -9.29
C GLN A 53 -9.70 -3.63 -9.44
N LEU A 54 -9.18 -4.54 -8.61
CA LEU A 54 -7.81 -5.00 -8.70
C LEU A 54 -7.52 -5.65 -10.06
N PHE A 55 -8.39 -6.54 -10.54
CA PHE A 55 -8.23 -7.17 -11.85
C PHE A 55 -8.33 -6.16 -12.99
N ALA A 56 -9.29 -5.22 -12.92
CA ALA A 56 -9.44 -4.19 -13.94
C ALA A 56 -8.18 -3.32 -14.11
N VAL A 57 -7.49 -2.98 -13.02
CA VAL A 57 -6.22 -2.22 -13.07
C VAL A 57 -5.09 -3.07 -13.66
N ALA A 58 -5.04 -4.36 -13.33
CA ALA A 58 -4.03 -5.26 -13.90
C ALA A 58 -4.22 -5.45 -15.41
N ASP A 59 -5.48 -5.59 -15.85
CA ASP A 59 -5.84 -5.79 -17.25
C ASP A 59 -5.62 -4.52 -18.09
N SER A 60 -5.67 -3.32 -17.49
CA SER A 60 -5.39 -2.06 -18.20
C SER A 60 -3.89 -1.80 -18.42
N GLY A 61 -3.00 -2.58 -17.78
CA GLY A 61 -1.57 -2.32 -17.78
C GLY A 61 -1.13 -1.18 -16.85
N ASP A 62 -2.05 -0.66 -16.04
CA ASP A 62 -1.76 0.35 -15.03
C ASP A 62 -1.19 -0.27 -13.74
N VAL A 63 -0.70 0.60 -12.86
CA VAL A 63 -0.18 0.19 -11.55
C VAL A 63 -0.94 0.87 -10.42
N MET A 64 -1.25 0.09 -9.38
CA MET A 64 -1.80 0.62 -8.15
C MET A 64 -0.80 1.60 -7.49
N PRO A 65 -1.27 2.71 -6.89
CA PRO A 65 -0.39 3.60 -6.13
C PRO A 65 0.38 2.82 -5.05
N PRO A 66 1.65 3.15 -4.78
CA PRO A 66 2.45 2.45 -3.79
C PRO A 66 1.74 2.36 -2.43
N LYS A 67 1.70 1.14 -1.86
CA LYS A 67 1.13 0.85 -0.53
C LYS A 67 -0.36 1.18 -0.36
N SER A 68 -1.12 1.28 -1.45
CA SER A 68 -2.58 1.48 -1.42
C SER A 68 -3.40 0.21 -1.13
N THR A 69 -2.77 -0.97 -1.16
CA THR A 69 -3.43 -2.27 -0.94
C THR A 69 -2.63 -3.14 0.04
N TRP A 70 -3.33 -3.96 0.82
CA TRP A 70 -2.74 -4.93 1.73
C TRP A 70 -3.33 -6.32 1.51
N PHE A 71 -2.47 -7.31 1.23
CA PHE A 71 -2.85 -8.71 1.08
C PHE A 71 -2.48 -9.53 2.31
N GLU A 72 -3.36 -10.46 2.66
CA GLU A 72 -3.15 -11.45 3.72
C GLU A 72 -3.68 -12.84 3.28
N PRO A 73 -2.90 -13.93 3.49
CA PRO A 73 -1.51 -13.94 3.96
C PRO A 73 -0.58 -13.25 2.94
N LYS A 74 0.53 -12.70 3.42
CA LYS A 74 1.63 -12.35 2.50
C LYS A 74 2.02 -13.63 1.77
N LEU A 75 2.26 -13.52 0.46
CA LEU A 75 2.83 -14.62 -0.32
C LEU A 75 4.08 -15.08 0.44
N ARG A 76 4.13 -16.37 0.80
CA ARG A 76 5.31 -16.93 1.43
C ARG A 76 6.43 -16.82 0.39
N ASP A 77 7.51 -16.12 0.74
CA ASP A 77 8.72 -16.08 -0.08
C ASP A 77 9.17 -17.54 -0.32
N GLY A 78 9.34 -17.93 -1.59
CA GLY A 78 9.83 -19.27 -1.96
C GLY A 78 8.94 -20.14 -2.85
N LEU A 79 7.85 -19.61 -3.44
CA LEU A 79 7.10 -20.36 -4.46
C LEU A 79 7.86 -20.36 -5.80
N LEU A 80 8.60 -21.44 -6.07
CA LEU A 80 9.20 -21.71 -7.39
C LEU A 80 8.21 -22.54 -8.21
N THR A 81 7.73 -22.00 -9.34
CA THR A 81 6.91 -22.75 -10.30
C THR A 81 7.80 -23.14 -11.48
N HIS A 82 8.11 -24.43 -11.60
CA HIS A 82 8.83 -24.99 -12.76
C HIS A 82 7.87 -25.84 -13.57
N ILE A 83 7.55 -25.38 -14.78
CA ILE A 83 6.70 -26.13 -15.71
C ILE A 83 7.59 -27.19 -16.37
N ILE A 84 7.35 -28.46 -16.04
CA ILE A 84 8.00 -29.57 -16.72
C ILE A 84 7.13 -29.92 -17.93
N ASN A 85 7.60 -29.57 -19.12
CA ASN A 85 6.99 -30.08 -20.34
C ASN A 85 7.44 -31.54 -20.51
N ALA A 86 6.49 -32.45 -20.65
CA ALA A 86 6.79 -33.74 -21.25
C ALA A 86 6.80 -33.54 -22.77
N ASP A 87 7.94 -33.83 -23.40
CA ASP A 87 8.02 -33.97 -24.85
C ASP A 87 6.98 -35.00 -25.36
#